data_AF-A0A967W6E2-F1
#
_entry.id   AF-A0A967W6E2-F1
#
_cell.length_a   1.000
_cell.length_b   1.000
_cell.length_c   1.000
_cell.angle_alpha   90.00
_cell.angle_beta   90.00
_cell.angle_gamma   90.00
#
_symmetry.space_group_name_H-M   'P 1'
#
loop_
_entity.id
_entity.type
_entity.pdbx_description
1 polymer ?
#
loop_
_entity_poly.entity_id
_entity_poly.type
_entity_poly.pdbx_seq_one_letter_code
_entity_poly.pdbx_strand_id
1 'polypeptide(L)'
;MAQDIKSIPGPVFVRPAYEFGVNNQGSHSDPDVTSTDFINIWLYIQQKFEEANVHNVGWVWNTVNPQSFNYMDWYPGDEYVDWWGINLFTGSQINNASGFLNSAVQHNKPVMICESCPIENDGTTNPANWNSWFVPYFNLIEGTPHLKAFAYIHDDWIRPPYWYQFPDSRITSNALIQTNYAQEMTDSVYIHMDEYLANPGII
;
A
#
# COMPACT_ATOMS: atom_id res chain seq x y z
N MET A 1 -6.58 -12.79 16.62
CA MET A 1 -6.66 -11.99 15.37
C MET A 1 -8.07 -11.88 14.82
N ALA A 2 -8.71 -12.94 14.29
CA ALA A 2 -10.04 -12.83 13.67
C ALA A 2 -11.11 -12.22 14.61
N GLN A 3 -11.17 -12.70 15.87
CA GLN A 3 -12.09 -12.14 16.88
C GLN A 3 -11.73 -10.70 17.26
N ASP A 4 -10.44 -10.36 17.32
CA ASP A 4 -9.99 -9.00 17.62
C ASP A 4 -10.43 -8.04 16.50
N ILE A 5 -10.23 -8.43 15.23
CA ILE A 5 -10.66 -7.66 14.05
C ILE A 5 -12.18 -7.48 14.03
N LYS A 6 -12.94 -8.54 14.36
CA LYS A 6 -14.40 -8.47 14.48
C LYS A 6 -14.87 -7.43 15.50
N SER A 7 -14.07 -7.21 16.55
CA SER A 7 -14.40 -6.24 17.60
C SER A 7 -14.12 -4.79 17.23
N ILE A 8 -13.38 -4.54 16.14
CA ILE A 8 -13.06 -3.19 15.67
C ILE A 8 -14.31 -2.58 15.05
N PRO A 9 -14.77 -1.40 15.51
CA PRO A 9 -15.86 -0.68 14.88
C PRO A 9 -15.47 -0.24 13.46
N GLY A 10 -16.22 -0.72 12.46
CA GLY A 10 -16.05 -0.33 11.06
C GLY A 10 -15.17 -1.27 10.22
N PRO A 11 -14.94 -0.93 8.95
CA PRO A 11 -14.13 -1.72 8.03
C PRO A 11 -12.66 -1.78 8.44
N VAL A 12 -12.04 -2.93 8.23
CA VAL A 12 -10.62 -3.19 8.49
C VAL A 12 -9.97 -3.74 7.23
N PHE A 13 -9.00 -3.04 6.68
CA PHE A 13 -8.17 -3.59 5.61
C PHE A 13 -7.16 -4.57 6.18
N VAL A 14 -7.16 -5.80 5.66
CA VAL A 14 -6.22 -6.86 6.07
C VAL A 14 -5.37 -7.22 4.86
N ARG A 15 -4.06 -7.29 5.07
CA ARG A 15 -3.04 -7.63 4.05
C ARG A 15 -2.29 -8.90 4.45
N PRO A 16 -2.90 -10.09 4.34
CA PRO A 16 -2.24 -11.35 4.68
C PRO A 16 -1.00 -11.55 3.79
N ALA A 17 0.12 -11.97 4.39
CA ALA A 17 1.36 -12.24 3.67
C ALA A 17 1.72 -11.11 2.66
N TYR A 18 1.57 -9.86 3.12
CA TYR A 18 1.90 -8.67 2.34
C TYR A 18 3.34 -8.70 1.84
N GLU A 19 3.60 -8.01 0.73
CA GLU A 19 4.84 -8.13 -0.03
C GLU A 19 5.08 -9.53 -0.61
N PHE A 20 4.04 -10.18 -1.14
CA PHE A 20 4.22 -11.45 -1.84
C PHE A 20 5.05 -11.30 -3.12
N GLY A 21 5.56 -12.43 -3.61
CA GLY A 21 6.33 -12.51 -4.84
C GLY A 21 7.82 -12.60 -4.60
N VAL A 22 8.60 -12.21 -5.59
CA VAL A 22 10.07 -12.33 -5.60
C VAL A 22 10.74 -10.97 -5.70
N ASN A 23 12.04 -10.93 -5.37
CA ASN A 23 12.86 -9.72 -5.39
C ASN A 23 12.38 -8.62 -4.43
N ASN A 24 11.78 -9.03 -3.31
CA ASN A 24 11.45 -8.12 -2.21
C ASN A 24 12.61 -8.17 -1.19
N GLN A 25 13.05 -7.00 -0.72
CA GLN A 25 14.16 -6.89 0.24
C GLN A 25 13.68 -6.93 1.71
N GLY A 26 12.37 -7.06 1.93
CA GLY A 26 11.76 -7.12 3.25
C GLY A 26 11.87 -8.50 3.89
N SER A 27 11.78 -8.53 5.23
CA SER A 27 11.74 -9.78 6.02
C SER A 27 10.47 -10.62 5.82
N HIS A 28 9.55 -10.19 4.95
CA HIS A 28 8.20 -10.73 4.83
C HIS A 28 8.03 -11.66 3.62
N SER A 29 8.94 -11.61 2.65
CA SER A 29 9.03 -12.61 1.58
C SER A 29 9.95 -13.75 2.02
N ASP A 30 9.34 -14.83 2.50
CA ASP A 30 10.06 -16.10 2.67
C ASP A 30 10.38 -16.67 1.28
N PRO A 31 11.67 -16.83 0.91
CA PRO A 31 12.06 -17.30 -0.42
C PRO A 31 11.58 -18.73 -0.72
N ASP A 32 11.20 -19.51 0.30
CA ASP A 32 10.70 -20.87 0.14
C ASP A 32 9.18 -20.94 -0.12
N VAL A 33 8.45 -19.82 0.02
CA VAL A 33 7.01 -19.76 -0.25
C VAL A 33 6.78 -19.73 -1.76
N THR A 34 6.10 -20.75 -2.28
CA THR A 34 5.67 -20.77 -3.68
C THR A 34 4.35 -20.02 -3.86
N SER A 35 3.98 -19.72 -5.11
CA SER A 35 2.68 -19.10 -5.40
C SER A 35 1.49 -19.98 -5.00
N THR A 36 1.63 -21.31 -5.11
CA THR A 36 0.65 -22.28 -4.62
C THR A 36 0.52 -22.23 -3.09
N ASP A 37 1.64 -22.14 -2.37
CA ASP A 37 1.63 -22.03 -0.90
C ASP A 37 0.97 -20.72 -0.47
N PHE A 38 1.30 -19.61 -1.14
CA PHE A 38 0.66 -18.32 -0.90
C PHE A 38 -0.86 -18.38 -1.07
N ILE A 39 -1.35 -18.95 -2.18
CA ILE A 39 -2.79 -19.09 -2.44
C ILE A 39 -3.44 -19.96 -1.35
N ASN A 40 -2.81 -21.08 -0.99
CA ASN A 40 -3.34 -21.95 0.08
C ASN A 40 -3.39 -21.24 1.44
N ILE A 41 -2.36 -20.49 1.80
CA ILE A 41 -2.32 -19.69 3.03
C ILE A 41 -3.40 -18.61 3.02
N TRP A 42 -3.55 -17.91 1.89
CA TRP A 42 -4.56 -16.87 1.71
C TRP A 42 -5.98 -17.42 1.92
N LEU A 43 -6.33 -18.49 1.20
CA LEU A 43 -7.63 -19.14 1.30
C LEU A 43 -7.88 -19.71 2.69
N TYR A 44 -6.86 -20.29 3.32
CA TYR A 44 -6.96 -20.77 4.69
C TYR A 44 -7.27 -19.65 5.69
N ILE A 45 -6.60 -18.50 5.58
CA ILE A 45 -6.85 -17.34 6.44
C ILE A 45 -8.28 -16.83 6.23
N GLN A 46 -8.75 -16.69 4.99
CA GLN A 46 -10.13 -16.26 4.72
C GLN A 46 -11.15 -17.24 5.29
N GLN A 47 -10.93 -18.55 5.10
CA GLN A 47 -11.78 -19.58 5.68
C GLN A 47 -11.89 -19.42 7.20
N LYS A 48 -10.78 -19.12 7.90
CA LYS A 48 -10.81 -18.88 9.35
C LYS A 48 -11.57 -17.62 9.78
N PHE A 49 -11.60 -16.60 8.93
CA PHE A 49 -12.40 -15.40 9.18
C PHE A 49 -13.89 -15.68 8.93
N GLU A 50 -14.21 -16.43 7.89
CA GLU A 50 -15.58 -16.84 7.58
C GLU A 50 -16.15 -17.77 8.67
N GLU A 51 -15.40 -18.79 9.09
CA GLU A 51 -15.77 -19.68 10.22
C GLU A 51 -16.03 -18.87 11.52
N ALA A 52 -15.32 -17.76 11.70
CA ALA A 52 -15.47 -16.86 12.85
C ALA A 52 -16.58 -15.79 12.66
N ASN A 53 -17.27 -15.80 11.52
CA ASN A 53 -18.26 -14.80 11.09
C ASN A 53 -17.70 -13.37 11.18
N VAL A 54 -16.53 -13.14 10.56
CA VAL A 54 -15.85 -11.84 10.49
C VAL A 54 -16.05 -11.27 9.10
N HIS A 55 -16.90 -10.25 8.99
CA HIS A 55 -17.30 -9.69 7.69
C HIS A 55 -16.97 -8.20 7.54
N ASN A 56 -16.30 -7.59 8.52
CA ASN A 56 -15.85 -6.20 8.46
C ASN A 56 -14.45 -6.07 7.83
N VAL A 57 -14.05 -7.00 6.98
CA VAL A 57 -12.69 -7.06 6.41
C VAL A 57 -12.73 -6.74 4.92
N GLY A 58 -11.81 -5.87 4.48
CA GLY A 58 -11.41 -5.75 3.08
C GLY A 58 -10.08 -6.46 2.86
N TRP A 59 -10.06 -7.47 2.01
CA TRP A 59 -8.88 -8.27 1.71
C TRP A 59 -8.00 -7.60 0.65
N VAL A 60 -6.79 -7.22 1.04
CA VAL A 60 -5.88 -6.43 0.21
C VAL A 60 -4.68 -7.29 -0.24
N TRP A 61 -4.65 -7.64 -1.53
CA TRP A 61 -3.62 -8.49 -2.14
C TRP A 61 -2.42 -7.64 -2.58
N ASN A 62 -1.33 -7.69 -1.81
CA ASN A 62 -0.29 -6.68 -1.87
C ASN A 62 1.13 -7.20 -2.24
N THR A 63 1.74 -6.56 -3.23
CA THR A 63 3.13 -6.80 -3.67
C THR A 63 3.95 -5.52 -3.79
N VAL A 64 5.27 -5.65 -3.94
CA VAL A 64 6.22 -4.54 -4.05
C VAL A 64 6.72 -4.37 -5.49
N ASN A 65 7.09 -5.47 -6.14
CA ASN A 65 7.77 -5.46 -7.44
C ASN A 65 7.04 -6.32 -8.48
N PRO A 66 5.77 -6.00 -8.83
CA PRO A 66 4.99 -6.81 -9.76
C PRO A 66 5.63 -6.92 -11.15
N GLN A 67 6.49 -5.99 -11.54
CA GLN A 67 7.26 -6.03 -12.79
C GLN A 67 8.33 -7.14 -12.83
N SER A 68 8.69 -7.70 -11.68
CA SER A 68 9.80 -8.66 -11.56
C SER A 68 9.40 -10.12 -11.75
N PHE A 69 8.10 -10.42 -11.86
CA PHE A 69 7.58 -11.77 -12.00
C PHE A 69 6.16 -11.77 -12.55
N ASN A 70 5.61 -12.96 -12.85
CA ASN A 70 4.20 -13.09 -13.19
C ASN A 70 3.36 -13.08 -11.91
N TYR A 71 2.92 -11.91 -11.48
CA TYR A 71 2.13 -11.76 -10.25
C TYR A 71 0.79 -12.49 -10.29
N MET A 72 0.23 -12.76 -11.46
CA MET A 72 -1.03 -13.50 -11.58
C MET A 72 -0.91 -14.96 -11.12
N ASP A 73 0.30 -15.54 -11.10
CA ASP A 73 0.51 -16.88 -10.56
C ASP A 73 0.22 -16.95 -9.05
N TRP A 74 0.22 -15.79 -8.37
CA TRP A 74 -0.03 -15.62 -6.94
C TRP A 74 -1.46 -15.14 -6.62
N TYR A 75 -2.30 -14.94 -7.64
CA TYR A 75 -3.62 -14.37 -7.48
C TYR A 75 -4.62 -15.45 -7.04
N PRO A 76 -5.25 -15.34 -5.85
CA PRO A 76 -6.16 -16.37 -5.37
C PRO A 76 -7.50 -16.39 -6.10
N GLY A 77 -7.82 -15.33 -6.86
CA GLY A 77 -9.05 -15.17 -7.64
C GLY A 77 -9.88 -13.96 -7.19
N ASP A 78 -10.71 -13.45 -8.10
CA ASP A 78 -11.49 -12.22 -7.87
C ASP A 78 -12.46 -12.33 -6.69
N GLU A 79 -12.94 -13.54 -6.37
CA GLU A 79 -13.86 -13.79 -5.26
C GLU A 79 -13.19 -13.71 -3.88
N TYR A 80 -11.85 -13.77 -3.82
CA TYR A 80 -11.07 -13.73 -2.58
C TYR A 80 -10.26 -12.44 -2.42
N VAL A 81 -10.42 -11.45 -3.28
CA VAL A 81 -9.66 -10.19 -3.20
C VAL A 81 -10.61 -9.02 -3.35
N ASP A 82 -10.62 -8.14 -2.36
CA ASP A 82 -11.42 -6.91 -2.44
C ASP A 82 -10.59 -5.77 -3.07
N TRP A 83 -9.30 -5.71 -2.75
CA TRP A 83 -8.40 -4.64 -3.17
C TRP A 83 -7.06 -5.19 -3.67
N TRP A 84 -6.54 -4.58 -4.72
CA TRP A 84 -5.15 -4.77 -5.10
C TRP A 84 -4.27 -3.80 -4.31
N GLY A 85 -3.08 -4.23 -3.93
CA GLY A 85 -2.15 -3.44 -3.12
C GLY A 85 -0.78 -3.35 -3.78
N ILE A 86 -0.18 -2.16 -3.79
CA ILE A 86 1.19 -1.97 -4.27
C ILE A 86 2.02 -1.14 -3.28
N ASN A 87 3.29 -1.48 -3.10
CA ASN A 87 4.24 -0.70 -2.31
C ASN A 87 5.12 0.15 -3.24
N LEU A 88 5.29 1.43 -2.91
CA LEU A 88 6.04 2.39 -3.73
C LEU A 88 7.06 3.13 -2.86
N PHE A 89 8.33 2.76 -2.96
CA PHE A 89 9.43 3.36 -2.20
C PHE A 89 10.44 4.12 -3.07
N THR A 90 10.58 3.75 -4.34
CA THR A 90 11.55 4.34 -5.28
C THR A 90 10.86 4.96 -6.50
N GLY A 91 11.56 5.88 -7.16
CA GLY A 91 11.07 6.43 -8.45
C GLY A 91 10.92 5.35 -9.52
N SER A 92 11.75 4.31 -9.49
CA SER A 92 11.65 3.15 -10.38
C SER A 92 10.34 2.38 -10.17
N GLN A 93 9.93 2.15 -8.91
CA GLN A 93 8.66 1.48 -8.63
C GLN A 93 7.46 2.29 -9.11
N ILE A 94 7.46 3.61 -8.88
CA ILE A 94 6.41 4.51 -9.38
C ILE A 94 6.29 4.40 -10.91
N ASN A 95 7.41 4.47 -11.63
CA ASN A 95 7.43 4.40 -13.09
C ASN A 95 6.98 3.03 -13.65
N ASN A 96 7.19 1.96 -12.90
CA ASN A 96 6.85 0.59 -13.32
C ASN A 96 5.47 0.11 -12.85
N ALA A 97 4.73 0.91 -12.07
CA ALA A 97 3.45 0.52 -11.49
C ALA A 97 2.31 0.35 -12.52
N SER A 98 2.39 1.06 -13.65
CA SER A 98 1.27 1.20 -14.60
C SER A 98 0.71 -0.14 -15.12
N GLY A 99 1.57 -1.14 -15.36
CA GLY A 99 1.14 -2.46 -15.80
C GLY A 99 0.24 -3.16 -14.77
N PHE A 100 0.64 -3.13 -13.50
CA PHE A 100 -0.13 -3.72 -12.39
C PHE A 100 -1.45 -2.97 -12.15
N LEU A 101 -1.42 -1.63 -12.19
CA LEU A 101 -2.61 -0.79 -12.04
C LEU A 101 -3.62 -1.06 -13.16
N ASN A 102 -3.18 -1.13 -14.41
CA ASN A 102 -4.06 -1.44 -15.54
C ASN A 102 -4.68 -2.84 -15.46
N SER A 103 -3.94 -3.83 -14.94
CA SER A 103 -4.49 -5.17 -14.70
C SER A 103 -5.55 -5.18 -13.59
N ALA A 104 -5.42 -4.37 -12.55
CA ALA A 104 -6.46 -4.24 -11.52
C ALA A 104 -7.81 -3.79 -12.11
N VAL A 105 -7.79 -2.89 -13.11
CA VAL A 105 -9.00 -2.45 -13.84
C VAL A 105 -9.67 -3.62 -14.54
N GLN A 106 -8.90 -4.52 -15.15
CA GLN A 106 -9.45 -5.69 -15.85
C GLN A 106 -10.17 -6.66 -14.90
N HIS A 107 -9.76 -6.67 -13.63
CA HIS A 107 -10.36 -7.46 -12.55
C HIS A 107 -11.40 -6.68 -11.73
N ASN A 108 -11.73 -5.44 -12.13
CA ASN A 108 -12.63 -4.52 -11.42
C ASN A 108 -12.24 -4.32 -9.94
N LYS A 109 -10.94 -4.24 -9.66
CA LYS A 109 -10.43 -4.06 -8.29
C LYS A 109 -9.94 -2.64 -8.07
N PRO A 110 -10.36 -1.96 -6.98
CA PRO A 110 -9.69 -0.75 -6.53
C PRO A 110 -8.27 -1.07 -6.06
N VAL A 111 -7.38 -0.09 -6.16
CA VAL A 111 -5.98 -0.20 -5.73
C VAL A 111 -5.73 0.67 -4.51
N MET A 112 -4.95 0.12 -3.58
CA MET A 112 -4.33 0.84 -2.47
C MET A 112 -2.82 0.92 -2.68
N ILE A 113 -2.22 2.11 -2.56
CA ILE A 113 -0.79 2.20 -2.28
C ILE A 113 -0.59 1.86 -0.81
N CYS A 114 -0.17 0.65 -0.58
CA CYS A 114 -0.18 -0.03 0.69
C CYS A 114 0.93 0.47 1.63
N GLU A 115 2.10 0.76 1.07
CA GLU A 115 3.24 1.36 1.78
C GLU A 115 3.92 2.32 0.83
N SER A 116 4.29 3.49 1.33
CA SER A 116 5.03 4.44 0.53
C SER A 116 5.82 5.44 1.35
N CYS A 117 7.06 5.65 0.95
CA CYS A 117 7.91 6.77 1.36
C CYS A 117 9.16 6.82 0.46
N PRO A 118 9.81 7.98 0.28
CA PRO A 118 11.08 8.04 -0.44
C PRO A 118 12.18 7.40 0.42
N ILE A 119 12.78 6.31 -0.06
CA ILE A 119 13.94 5.65 0.60
C ILE A 119 15.29 5.96 -0.07
N GLU A 120 15.27 6.65 -1.21
CA GLU A 120 16.47 7.03 -1.96
C GLU A 120 16.88 8.47 -1.63
N ASN A 121 18.16 8.81 -1.90
CA ASN A 121 18.69 10.17 -1.83
C ASN A 121 18.38 10.89 -0.50
N ASP A 122 18.62 10.23 0.63
CA ASP A 122 18.38 10.75 1.99
C ASP A 122 16.91 11.10 2.32
N GLY A 123 15.96 10.48 1.60
CA GLY A 123 14.54 10.51 1.93
C GLY A 123 13.99 11.92 2.04
N THR A 124 13.26 12.21 3.11
CA THR A 124 12.66 13.54 3.31
C THR A 124 13.64 14.60 3.79
N THR A 125 14.86 14.23 4.21
CA THR A 125 15.85 15.26 4.57
C THR A 125 16.37 16.01 3.35
N ASN A 126 16.31 15.38 2.17
CA ASN A 126 16.68 15.98 0.90
C ASN A 126 15.46 16.61 0.18
N PRO A 127 15.38 17.94 0.07
CA PRO A 127 14.24 18.61 -0.56
C PRO A 127 14.11 18.30 -2.06
N ALA A 128 15.16 17.80 -2.72
CA ALA A 128 15.06 17.39 -4.13
C ALA A 128 14.06 16.24 -4.34
N ASN A 129 13.83 15.41 -3.31
CA ASN A 129 12.84 14.33 -3.35
C ASN A 129 11.40 14.81 -3.50
N TRP A 130 11.12 16.11 -3.27
CA TRP A 130 9.84 16.68 -3.69
C TRP A 130 9.59 16.46 -5.19
N ASN A 131 10.55 16.83 -6.04
CA ASN A 131 10.41 16.71 -7.49
C ASN A 131 10.71 15.31 -8.01
N SER A 132 11.66 14.58 -7.40
CA SER A 132 12.06 13.26 -7.92
C SER A 132 11.21 12.10 -7.42
N TRP A 133 10.43 12.28 -6.34
CA TRP A 133 9.60 11.21 -5.78
C TRP A 133 8.16 11.65 -5.51
N PHE A 134 7.93 12.74 -4.76
CA PHE A 134 6.56 13.14 -4.38
C PHE A 134 5.71 13.58 -5.58
N VAL A 135 6.24 14.42 -6.47
CA VAL A 135 5.52 14.86 -7.67
C VAL A 135 5.13 13.67 -8.56
N PRO A 136 6.04 12.74 -8.94
CA PRO A 136 5.65 11.52 -9.66
C PRO A 136 4.62 10.66 -8.92
N TYR A 137 4.76 10.54 -7.59
CA TYR A 137 3.85 9.78 -6.75
C TYR A 137 2.43 10.35 -6.74
N PHE A 138 2.28 11.67 -6.57
CA PHE A 138 0.97 12.33 -6.57
C PHE A 138 0.36 12.40 -7.97
N ASN A 139 1.17 12.62 -9.02
CA ASN A 139 0.71 12.52 -10.40
C ASN A 139 0.16 11.11 -10.73
N LEU A 140 0.76 10.05 -10.15
CA LEU A 140 0.25 8.69 -10.30
C LEU A 140 -1.13 8.55 -9.62
N ILE A 141 -1.31 9.13 -8.43
CA ILE A 141 -2.59 9.11 -7.70
C ILE A 141 -3.66 9.86 -8.49
N GLU A 142 -3.41 11.10 -8.90
CA GLU A 142 -4.34 11.92 -9.67
C GLU A 142 -4.70 11.26 -11.01
N GLY A 143 -3.70 10.71 -11.70
CA GLY A 143 -3.85 10.07 -13.00
C GLY A 143 -4.49 8.68 -12.99
N THR A 144 -4.75 8.09 -11.82
CA THR A 144 -5.22 6.70 -11.69
C THR A 144 -6.55 6.64 -10.93
N PRO A 145 -7.72 6.79 -11.60
CA PRO A 145 -9.01 6.91 -10.92
C PRO A 145 -9.45 5.71 -10.08
N HIS A 146 -8.86 4.53 -10.30
CA HIS A 146 -9.15 3.31 -9.53
C HIS A 146 -8.18 3.11 -8.36
N LEU A 147 -7.19 3.99 -8.19
CA LEU A 147 -6.42 4.11 -6.96
C LEU A 147 -7.28 4.90 -5.97
N LYS A 148 -7.66 4.25 -4.87
CA LYS A 148 -8.69 4.76 -3.94
C LYS A 148 -8.17 4.97 -2.52
N ALA A 149 -6.94 4.57 -2.23
CA ALA A 149 -6.32 4.77 -0.94
C ALA A 149 -4.78 4.76 -1.07
N PHE A 150 -4.12 5.45 -0.15
CA PHE A 150 -2.68 5.31 0.06
C PHE A 150 -2.33 5.37 1.55
N ALA A 151 -1.22 4.74 1.91
CA ALA A 151 -0.59 4.87 3.22
C ALA A 151 0.84 5.38 3.04
N TYR A 152 1.06 6.60 3.55
CA TYR A 152 2.39 7.19 3.63
C TYR A 152 3.05 6.82 4.96
N ILE A 153 4.25 6.22 4.90
CA ILE A 153 4.99 5.86 6.11
C ILE A 153 5.76 7.08 6.59
N HIS A 154 5.27 7.67 7.66
CA HIS A 154 5.84 8.82 8.34
C HIS A 154 6.69 8.34 9.54
N ASP A 155 7.94 7.91 9.32
CA ASP A 155 8.81 7.42 10.41
C ASP A 155 10.25 7.94 10.30
N ASP A 156 10.89 8.03 11.47
CA ASP A 156 12.33 8.21 11.60
C ASP A 156 13.00 6.84 11.61
N TRP A 157 13.29 6.31 10.42
CA TRP A 157 13.87 4.98 10.24
C TRP A 157 15.27 4.83 10.85
N ILE A 158 15.94 5.93 11.22
CA ILE A 158 17.31 5.93 11.75
C ILE A 158 17.31 5.59 13.26
N ARG A 159 16.13 5.46 13.89
CA ARG A 159 16.00 5.19 15.34
C ARG A 159 16.15 3.69 15.69
N PRO A 160 16.91 3.33 16.75
CA PRO A 160 16.94 1.94 17.25
C PRO A 160 15.56 1.48 17.77
N PRO A 161 15.24 0.16 17.76
CA PRO A 161 16.08 -0.98 17.33
C PRO A 161 15.83 -1.43 15.88
N TYR A 162 15.08 -0.67 15.08
CA TYR A 162 14.58 -1.11 13.77
C TYR A 162 15.20 -0.30 12.61
N TRP A 163 15.52 -0.98 11.50
CA TRP A 163 15.88 -0.50 10.15
C TRP A 163 16.84 0.70 9.98
N TYR A 164 18.10 0.55 10.42
CA TYR A 164 19.24 1.44 10.10
C TYR A 164 19.54 1.64 8.58
N GLN A 165 18.72 1.13 7.67
CA GLN A 165 18.98 1.12 6.23
C GLN A 165 18.17 2.17 5.45
N PHE A 166 17.03 2.64 5.97
CA PHE A 166 16.22 3.65 5.30
C PHE A 166 16.48 5.06 5.87
N PRO A 167 16.45 6.10 5.02
CA PRO A 167 16.54 7.48 5.48
C PRO A 167 15.24 7.90 6.19
N ASP A 168 15.30 9.03 6.88
CA ASP A 168 14.12 9.66 7.50
C ASP A 168 13.02 9.93 6.45
N SER A 169 11.81 9.45 6.69
CA SER A 169 10.64 9.68 5.84
C SER A 169 9.62 10.62 6.47
N ARG A 170 9.99 11.36 7.52
CA ARG A 170 9.10 12.34 8.11
C ARG A 170 8.86 13.53 7.22
N ILE A 171 7.61 13.77 6.83
CA ILE A 171 7.19 14.95 6.05
C ILE A 171 7.66 16.24 6.73
N THR A 172 7.73 16.25 8.07
CA THR A 172 8.16 17.39 8.88
C THR A 172 9.69 17.53 9.04
N SER A 173 10.49 16.64 8.46
CA SER A 173 11.97 16.71 8.55
C SER A 173 12.55 17.84 7.68
N ASN A 174 11.79 18.34 6.70
CA ASN A 174 12.19 19.42 5.80
C ASN A 174 11.03 20.39 5.53
N ALA A 175 11.26 21.69 5.71
CA ALA A 175 10.22 22.72 5.61
C ALA A 175 9.60 22.85 4.20
N LEU A 176 10.37 22.59 3.13
CA LEU A 176 9.86 22.63 1.76
C LEU A 176 8.91 21.46 1.51
N ILE A 177 9.31 20.25 1.89
CA ILE A 177 8.46 19.06 1.74
C ILE A 177 7.20 19.20 2.59
N GLN A 178 7.32 19.65 3.84
CA GLN A 178 6.17 19.88 4.71
C GLN A 178 5.16 20.86 4.09
N THR A 179 5.66 22.00 3.59
CA THR A 179 4.80 23.05 2.99
C THR A 179 4.10 22.51 1.74
N ASN A 180 4.84 21.85 0.86
CA ASN A 180 4.29 21.37 -0.39
C ASN A 180 3.34 20.18 -0.19
N TYR A 181 3.64 19.26 0.74
CA TYR A 181 2.75 18.16 1.08
C TYR A 181 1.44 18.70 1.65
N ALA A 182 1.50 19.69 2.56
CA ALA A 182 0.31 20.33 3.08
C ALA A 182 -0.53 21.00 1.97
N GLN A 183 0.11 21.62 0.97
CA GLN A 183 -0.57 22.18 -0.19
C GLN A 183 -1.22 21.10 -1.07
N GLU A 184 -0.52 20.00 -1.34
CA GLU A 184 -1.04 18.86 -2.11
C GLU A 184 -2.31 18.30 -1.47
N MET A 185 -2.29 18.09 -0.15
CA MET A 185 -3.42 17.56 0.60
C MET A 185 -4.66 18.47 0.58
N THR A 186 -4.58 19.70 0.04
CA THR A 186 -5.77 20.54 -0.16
C THR A 186 -6.56 20.20 -1.40
N ASP A 187 -6.03 19.35 -2.29
CA ASP A 187 -6.75 18.92 -3.49
C ASP A 187 -7.97 18.05 -3.13
N SER A 188 -9.07 18.28 -3.84
CA SER A 188 -10.34 17.56 -3.67
C SER A 188 -10.30 16.07 -4.02
N VAL A 189 -9.22 15.59 -4.63
CA VAL A 189 -9.01 14.15 -4.87
C VAL A 189 -8.83 13.37 -3.55
N TYR A 190 -8.40 14.05 -2.49
CA TYR A 190 -8.20 13.45 -1.17
C TYR A 190 -9.44 13.62 -0.31
N ILE A 191 -9.79 12.56 0.43
CA ILE A 191 -10.87 12.59 1.42
C ILE A 191 -10.22 12.66 2.79
N HIS A 192 -10.47 13.76 3.50
CA HIS A 192 -10.01 13.91 4.88
C HIS A 192 -11.01 13.37 5.89
N MET A 193 -10.53 13.11 7.10
CA MET A 193 -11.34 12.49 8.16
C MET A 193 -12.55 13.36 8.54
N ASP A 194 -12.42 14.68 8.54
CA ASP A 194 -13.52 15.60 8.80
C ASP A 194 -14.59 15.56 7.70
N GLU A 195 -14.19 15.42 6.43
CA GLU A 195 -15.13 15.19 5.32
C GLU A 195 -15.88 13.87 5.47
N TYR A 196 -15.16 12.78 5.80
CA TYR A 196 -15.78 11.48 6.08
C TYR A 196 -16.74 11.54 7.28
N LEU A 197 -16.36 12.22 8.37
CA LEU A 197 -17.22 12.38 9.54
C LEU A 197 -18.48 13.22 9.22
N ALA A 198 -18.38 14.19 8.32
CA ALA A 198 -19.51 14.99 7.87
C ALA A 198 -20.42 14.23 6.89
N ASN A 199 -19.85 13.37 6.04
CA ASN A 199 -20.56 12.56 5.06
C ASN A 199 -19.93 11.15 4.92
N PRO A 200 -20.33 10.17 5.76
CA PRO A 200 -19.75 8.83 5.70
C PRO A 200 -19.95 8.07 4.38
N GLY A 201 -20.87 8.51 3.52
CA GLY A 201 -21.13 7.94 2.19
C GLY A 201 -20.28 8.55 1.07
N ILE A 202 -19.28 9.37 1.39
CA ILE A 202 -18.30 9.90 0.42
C ILE A 202 -17.36 8.82 -0.11
N ILE A 203 -17.21 7.71 0.62
CA ILE A 203 -16.44 6.51 0.26
C ILE A 203 -17.32 5.39 -0.31
#